data_AF-A0A9D8AS09-F1
#
_entry.id   AF-A0A9D8AS09-F1
#
_cell.length_a   1.000
_cell.length_b   1.000
_cell.length_c   1.000
_cell.angle_alpha   90.00
_cell.angle_beta   90.00
_cell.angle_gamma   90.00
#
_symmetry.space_group_name_H-M   'P 1'
#
loop_
_entity.id
_entity.type
_entity.pdbx_description
1 polymer ?
#
loop_
_entity_poly.entity_id
_entity_poly.type
_entity_poly.pdbx_seq_one_letter_code
_entity_poly.pdbx_strand_id
1 'polypeptide(L)'
;MLMQVTDEGTVGKMVIDAADMRVMEIDVLTMPSITAPSPTTNKLYNVGGSLYWSGTALGVGATNINGLSDGRAIGLSVYLCQGAGANDPADVVRYNVGVGVDALGGASTGSYNTACGCSALHSNTTGQYNTASGDQALYYNQTGDFNTAVGVDALVTNPHGAYNTAIGYNALGRLLGRQNNDYGNTAVGQGALSDLIWGNNCTAIGNDADVNVISI
;
A
#
# COMPACT_ATOMS: atom_id res chain seq x y z
N MET A 1 27.34 58.30 4.41
CA MET A 1 26.29 58.16 5.44
C MET A 1 26.36 56.71 5.91
N LEU A 2 26.85 56.48 7.12
CA LEU A 2 27.09 55.13 7.66
C LEU A 2 25.77 54.65 8.28
N MET A 3 25.11 53.66 7.66
CA MET A 3 23.90 53.08 8.25
C MET A 3 24.32 52.05 9.31
N GLN A 4 24.43 52.48 10.57
CA GLN A 4 24.55 51.58 11.71
C GLN A 4 23.18 50.93 11.96
N VAL A 5 23.07 49.63 11.73
CA VAL A 5 21.98 48.82 12.29
C VAL A 5 22.40 48.51 13.73
N THR A 6 21.98 49.34 14.66
CA THR A 6 22.02 49.02 16.09
C THR A 6 20.71 48.31 16.41
N ASP A 7 20.76 47.00 16.59
CA ASP A 7 19.70 46.28 17.28
C ASP A 7 20.32 45.28 18.26
N GLU A 8 19.62 45.12 19.37
CA GLU A 8 20.12 44.69 20.67
C GLU A 8 20.48 43.20 20.71
N GLY A 9 21.67 42.89 21.27
CA GLY A 9 22.04 41.54 21.72
C GLY A 9 22.92 40.73 20.77
N THR A 10 24.22 40.66 21.06
CA THR A 10 25.20 39.61 20.74
C THR A 10 24.90 38.64 19.57
N VAL A 11 24.75 39.16 18.34
CA VAL A 11 24.87 38.37 17.10
C VAL A 11 25.85 39.07 16.16
N GLY A 12 26.84 38.33 15.66
CA GLY A 12 27.99 38.88 14.92
C GLY A 12 27.61 39.87 13.82
N LYS A 13 28.40 40.94 13.68
CA LYS A 13 28.15 42.01 12.72
C LYS A 13 28.80 41.67 11.37
N MET A 14 28.06 41.87 10.28
CA MET A 14 28.60 41.88 8.92
C MET A 14 28.59 43.33 8.42
N VAL A 15 29.76 43.87 8.08
CA VAL A 15 29.89 45.22 7.52
C VAL A 15 30.13 45.10 6.03
N ILE A 16 29.25 45.72 5.24
CA ILE A 16 29.32 45.72 3.77
C ILE A 16 29.65 47.14 3.31
N ASP A 17 30.59 47.27 2.38
CA ASP A 17 30.87 48.53 1.70
C ASP A 17 29.65 48.93 0.86
N ALA A 18 29.11 50.13 1.10
CA ALA A 18 27.94 50.61 0.37
C ALA A 18 28.25 50.94 -1.11
N ALA A 19 29.53 51.05 -1.49
CA ALA A 19 29.92 51.42 -2.85
C ALA A 19 29.98 50.21 -3.81
N ASP A 20 30.44 49.06 -3.34
CA ASP A 20 30.66 47.87 -4.19
C ASP A 20 30.19 46.56 -3.55
N MET A 21 29.48 46.63 -2.42
CA MET A 21 28.95 45.49 -1.67
C MET A 21 30.00 44.47 -1.22
N ARG A 22 31.28 44.83 -1.17
CA ARG A 22 32.31 43.94 -0.62
C ARG A 22 32.21 43.88 0.90
N VAL A 23 32.51 42.72 1.46
CA VAL A 23 32.54 42.52 2.91
C VAL A 23 33.78 43.20 3.47
N MET A 24 33.59 44.21 4.32
CA MET A 24 34.68 44.95 4.95
C MET A 24 35.12 44.32 6.28
N GLU A 25 34.18 43.69 6.99
CA GLU A 25 34.43 43.03 8.26
C GLU A 25 33.39 41.92 8.48
N ILE A 26 33.84 40.77 8.98
CA ILE A 26 32.97 39.66 9.37
C ILE A 26 33.42 39.15 10.74
N ASP A 27 32.63 39.45 11.78
CA ASP A 27 32.74 38.73 13.05
C ASP A 27 32.17 37.31 12.87
N VAL A 28 32.52 36.40 13.79
CA VAL A 28 31.92 35.06 13.81
C VAL A 28 30.41 35.19 13.91
N LEU A 29 29.71 34.98 12.78
CA LEU A 29 28.25 34.92 12.72
C LEU A 29 27.80 33.63 13.38
N THR A 30 27.64 33.65 14.69
CA THR A 30 26.91 32.60 15.40
C THR A 30 25.43 32.82 15.12
N MET A 31 24.82 31.93 14.32
CA MET A 31 23.38 31.93 14.17
C MET A 31 22.76 31.52 15.52
N PRO A 32 21.86 32.34 16.11
CA PRO A 32 21.18 31.94 17.33
C PRO A 32 20.37 30.67 17.07
N SER A 33 20.40 29.72 17.99
CA SER A 33 19.52 28.56 17.95
C SER A 33 18.07 29.04 18.06
N ILE A 34 17.25 28.86 17.02
CA ILE A 34 15.81 29.14 17.08
C ILE A 34 15.11 27.93 17.68
N THR A 35 14.50 28.11 18.84
CA THR A 35 13.68 27.10 19.52
C THR A 35 12.32 27.01 18.84
N ALA A 36 12.14 25.99 17.99
CA ALA A 36 10.92 25.53 17.32
C ALA A 36 10.19 26.51 16.35
N PRO A 37 9.63 26.03 15.22
CA PRO A 37 9.19 26.89 14.12
C PRO A 37 7.79 27.50 14.32
N SER A 38 7.68 28.80 14.03
CA SER A 38 6.41 29.38 13.54
C SER A 38 6.19 28.91 12.09
N PRO A 39 5.07 28.25 11.77
CA PRO A 39 4.84 27.61 10.46
C PRO A 39 4.58 28.58 9.30
N THR A 40 4.62 29.90 9.52
CA THR A 40 4.11 30.90 8.57
C THR A 40 5.19 31.71 7.84
N THR A 41 6.48 31.43 8.03
CA THR A 41 7.55 32.16 7.33
C THR A 41 8.56 31.25 6.65
N ASN A 42 8.75 31.46 5.34
CA ASN A 42 9.83 30.94 4.52
C ASN A 42 11.20 31.37 5.08
N LYS A 43 11.78 30.58 5.98
CA LYS A 43 13.09 30.82 6.58
C LYS A 43 14.00 29.61 6.37
N LEU A 44 15.27 29.88 6.13
CA LEU A 44 16.36 28.90 6.20
C LEU A 44 16.87 28.85 7.66
N TYR A 45 16.92 27.67 8.28
CA TYR A 45 17.41 27.50 9.66
C TYR A 45 18.53 26.44 9.75
N ASN A 46 19.44 26.61 10.71
CA ASN A 46 20.56 25.71 10.94
C ASN A 46 20.32 24.89 12.21
N VAL A 47 20.35 23.55 12.11
CA VAL A 47 20.36 22.65 13.28
C VAL A 47 21.59 21.76 13.17
N GLY A 48 22.53 21.93 14.09
CA GLY A 48 23.72 21.07 14.18
C GLY A 48 24.60 21.07 12.93
N GLY A 49 24.63 22.16 12.15
CA GLY A 49 25.44 22.28 10.93
C GLY A 49 24.72 21.98 9.62
N SER A 50 23.44 21.58 9.68
CA SER A 50 22.60 21.33 8.51
C SER A 50 21.58 22.44 8.29
N LEU A 51 21.37 22.86 7.05
CA LEU A 51 20.42 23.90 6.65
C LEU A 51 19.07 23.31 6.25
N TYR A 52 17.98 23.90 6.72
CA TYR A 52 16.59 23.46 6.49
C TYR A 52 15.72 24.64 6.03
N TRP A 53 14.81 24.42 5.09
CA TRP A 53 13.73 25.38 4.76
C TRP A 53 12.50 25.09 5.63
N SER A 54 11.74 26.12 6.01
CA SER A 54 10.58 26.09 6.92
C SER A 54 9.85 24.73 7.02
N GLY A 55 10.31 23.90 7.95
CA GLY A 55 9.69 22.63 8.34
C GLY A 55 9.87 21.42 7.42
N THR A 56 10.59 21.50 6.29
CA THR A 56 10.80 20.33 5.42
C THR A 56 12.25 20.19 4.99
N ALA A 57 12.87 19.07 5.36
CA ALA A 57 14.12 18.65 4.75
C ALA A 57 13.88 18.43 3.25
N LEU A 58 14.76 18.97 2.40
CA LEU A 58 14.75 18.67 0.96
C LEU A 58 15.08 17.19 0.78
N GLY A 59 14.04 16.38 0.54
CA GLY A 59 14.12 15.08 -0.14
C GLY A 59 15.23 14.14 0.30
N VAL A 60 15.14 13.59 1.51
CA VAL A 60 15.53 12.17 1.66
C VAL A 60 14.35 11.38 1.12
N GLY A 61 14.51 10.73 -0.04
CA GLY A 61 13.55 9.73 -0.50
C GLY A 61 13.27 8.74 0.62
N ALA A 62 12.06 8.19 0.66
CA ALA A 62 11.63 7.26 1.71
C ALA A 62 12.72 6.20 1.96
N THR A 63 13.33 6.22 3.15
CA THR A 63 14.42 5.30 3.52
C THR A 63 13.91 3.91 3.89
N ASN A 64 12.59 3.77 4.04
CA ASN A 64 11.86 2.52 4.19
C ASN A 64 10.44 2.69 3.62
N ILE A 65 9.71 1.60 3.42
CA ILE A 65 8.34 1.62 2.87
C ILE A 65 7.40 2.47 3.73
N ASN A 66 7.58 2.52 5.06
CA ASN A 66 6.80 3.38 5.97
C ASN A 66 7.08 4.88 5.80
N GLY A 67 8.14 5.25 5.07
CA GLY A 67 8.45 6.62 4.66
C GLY A 67 7.74 7.05 3.37
N LEU A 68 7.14 6.09 2.64
CA LEU A 68 6.12 6.40 1.65
C LEU A 68 4.84 6.69 2.43
N SER A 69 4.19 7.83 2.19
CA SER A 69 2.99 8.23 2.95
C SER A 69 1.85 7.20 2.90
N ASP A 70 1.90 6.31 1.92
CA ASP A 70 0.93 5.25 1.61
C ASP A 70 1.55 3.84 1.62
N GLY A 71 2.82 3.69 2.04
CA GLY A 71 3.49 2.40 2.19
C GLY A 71 3.48 1.96 3.65
N ARG A 72 3.22 0.68 3.89
CA ARG A 72 3.15 0.09 5.23
C ARG A 72 3.86 -1.27 5.26
N ALA A 73 4.89 -1.40 6.06
CA ALA A 73 5.55 -2.65 6.42
C ALA A 73 5.30 -2.91 7.91
N ILE A 74 4.64 -4.03 8.21
CA ILE A 74 4.27 -4.44 9.56
C ILE A 74 4.47 -5.95 9.71
N GLY A 75 5.05 -6.39 10.83
CA GLY A 75 5.45 -7.79 11.01
C GLY A 75 6.41 -8.25 9.90
N LEU A 76 6.02 -9.28 9.14
CA LEU A 76 6.73 -9.79 7.95
C LEU A 76 5.90 -9.58 6.66
N SER A 77 5.00 -8.60 6.67
CA SER A 77 4.10 -8.28 5.57
C SER A 77 4.47 -6.93 4.93
N VAL A 78 4.16 -6.77 3.64
CA VAL A 78 4.42 -5.55 2.85
C VAL A 78 3.12 -5.09 2.21
N TYR A 79 2.76 -3.83 2.43
CA TYR A 79 1.56 -3.19 1.88
C TYR A 79 1.90 -1.86 1.20
N LEU A 80 1.30 -1.60 0.04
CA LEU A 80 1.49 -0.39 -0.76
C LEU A 80 0.13 0.16 -1.24
N CYS A 81 0.01 1.48 -1.22
CA CYS A 81 -1.18 2.29 -1.50
C CYS A 81 -2.13 2.47 -0.31
N GLN A 82 -2.98 3.49 -0.40
CA GLN A 82 -3.97 3.84 0.61
C GLN A 82 -4.85 2.64 1.00
N GLY A 83 -4.98 2.37 2.29
CA GLY A 83 -5.85 1.33 2.83
C GLY A 83 -5.31 -0.10 2.70
N ALA A 84 -4.19 -0.31 2.01
CA ALA A 84 -3.59 -1.63 1.88
C ALA A 84 -3.16 -2.19 3.24
N GLY A 85 -3.64 -3.39 3.56
CA GLY A 85 -3.41 -4.03 4.86
C GLY A 85 -3.93 -3.25 6.06
N ALA A 86 -4.83 -2.27 5.91
CA ALA A 86 -5.22 -1.32 6.97
C ALA A 86 -5.55 -1.99 8.32
N ASN A 87 -6.16 -3.17 8.29
CA ASN A 87 -6.60 -3.91 9.48
C ASN A 87 -5.71 -5.11 9.87
N ASP A 88 -4.48 -5.23 9.35
CA ASP A 88 -3.53 -6.26 9.81
C ASP A 88 -3.07 -5.95 11.26
N PRO A 89 -3.27 -6.89 12.23
CA PRO A 89 -2.99 -6.70 13.66
C PRO A 89 -1.51 -6.84 14.08
N ALA A 90 -0.55 -6.70 13.17
CA ALA A 90 0.91 -6.61 13.40
C ALA A 90 1.63 -7.88 13.91
N ASP A 91 1.05 -8.58 14.88
CA ASP A 91 1.74 -9.64 15.64
C ASP A 91 1.27 -11.05 15.31
N VAL A 92 0.09 -11.20 14.72
CA VAL A 92 -0.51 -12.51 14.37
C VAL A 92 -0.33 -12.84 12.89
N VAL A 93 -0.20 -11.80 12.04
CA VAL A 93 -0.26 -11.91 10.59
C VAL A 93 1.11 -11.69 9.98
N ARG A 94 1.52 -12.58 9.08
CA ARG A 94 2.85 -12.55 8.47
C ARG A 94 2.79 -12.94 7.00
N TYR A 95 3.82 -12.53 6.27
CA TYR A 95 4.07 -12.97 4.89
C TYR A 95 2.96 -12.63 3.91
N ASN A 96 2.24 -11.53 4.15
CA ASN A 96 1.30 -11.00 3.18
C ASN A 96 1.96 -9.93 2.30
N VAL A 97 1.60 -9.89 1.03
CA VAL A 97 1.98 -8.83 0.10
C VAL A 97 0.70 -8.22 -0.46
N GLY A 98 0.43 -6.96 -0.15
CA GLY A 98 -0.72 -6.21 -0.68
C GLY A 98 -0.28 -4.99 -1.47
N VAL A 99 -0.67 -4.89 -2.75
CA VAL A 99 -0.35 -3.76 -3.61
C VAL A 99 -1.62 -3.29 -4.32
N GLY A 100 -2.07 -2.08 -4.01
CA GLY A 100 -3.30 -1.52 -4.56
C GLY A 100 -4.18 -0.93 -3.47
N VAL A 101 -5.05 0.01 -3.85
CA VAL A 101 -5.97 0.65 -2.91
C VAL A 101 -6.84 -0.43 -2.25
N ASP A 102 -6.88 -0.42 -0.92
CA ASP A 102 -7.65 -1.35 -0.09
C ASP A 102 -7.35 -2.85 -0.29
N ALA A 103 -6.22 -3.20 -0.91
CA ALA A 103 -5.75 -4.59 -1.04
C ALA A 103 -5.48 -5.19 0.35
N LEU A 104 -6.04 -6.36 0.65
CA LEU A 104 -6.02 -6.95 2.01
C LEU A 104 -6.52 -5.97 3.09
N GLY A 105 -7.41 -5.04 2.73
CA GLY A 105 -7.88 -3.98 3.62
C GLY A 105 -8.75 -4.46 4.79
N GLY A 106 -9.35 -5.65 4.70
CA GLY A 106 -10.21 -6.23 5.73
C GLY A 106 -9.45 -6.76 6.94
N ALA A 107 -10.21 -7.13 7.98
CA ALA A 107 -9.68 -7.68 9.24
C ALA A 107 -9.11 -9.09 9.05
N SER A 108 -7.97 -9.20 8.37
CA SER A 108 -7.29 -10.46 8.11
C SER A 108 -6.47 -10.87 9.33
N THR A 109 -6.69 -12.09 9.82
CA THR A 109 -5.71 -12.87 10.60
C THR A 109 -5.00 -13.93 9.74
N GLY A 110 -5.33 -13.99 8.45
CA GLY A 110 -4.74 -14.90 7.47
C GLY A 110 -3.34 -14.47 7.03
N SER A 111 -2.43 -15.43 6.97
CA SER A 111 -1.03 -15.26 6.53
C SER A 111 -0.78 -15.86 5.15
N TYR A 112 0.35 -15.51 4.53
CA TYR A 112 0.79 -16.04 3.24
C TYR A 112 -0.12 -15.69 2.04
N ASN A 113 -0.75 -14.53 2.06
CA ASN A 113 -1.61 -14.05 0.98
C ASN A 113 -0.88 -13.04 0.09
N THR A 114 -1.05 -13.14 -1.23
CA THR A 114 -0.58 -12.15 -2.19
C THR A 114 -1.78 -11.50 -2.85
N ALA A 115 -1.91 -10.17 -2.75
CA ALA A 115 -2.98 -9.37 -3.33
C ALA A 115 -2.38 -8.23 -4.16
N CYS A 116 -2.66 -8.21 -5.46
CA CYS A 116 -2.24 -7.14 -6.38
C CYS A 116 -3.44 -6.65 -7.18
N GLY A 117 -3.88 -5.42 -6.94
CA GLY A 117 -5.07 -4.85 -7.55
C GLY A 117 -5.91 -4.07 -6.54
N CYS A 118 -6.76 -3.17 -7.04
CA CYS A 118 -7.69 -2.44 -6.19
C CYS A 118 -8.68 -3.42 -5.55
N SER A 119 -8.80 -3.36 -4.22
CA SER A 119 -9.66 -4.22 -3.40
C SER A 119 -9.44 -5.73 -3.57
N ALA A 120 -8.28 -6.16 -4.07
CA ALA A 120 -7.93 -7.59 -4.12
C ALA A 120 -7.86 -8.17 -2.70
N LEU A 121 -8.51 -9.31 -2.46
CA LEU A 121 -8.65 -9.94 -1.13
C LEU A 121 -9.19 -9.01 -0.03
N HIS A 122 -9.97 -7.97 -0.38
CA HIS A 122 -10.39 -6.96 0.57
C HIS A 122 -11.12 -7.54 1.79
N SER A 123 -12.03 -8.50 1.62
CA SER A 123 -12.83 -9.05 2.74
C SER A 123 -12.26 -10.35 3.33
N ASN A 124 -10.98 -10.67 3.09
CA ASN A 124 -10.30 -11.84 3.66
C ASN A 124 -10.21 -11.76 5.19
N THR A 125 -10.83 -12.71 5.90
CA THR A 125 -10.86 -12.70 7.38
C THR A 125 -9.85 -13.68 7.98
N THR A 126 -9.88 -14.96 7.62
CA THR A 126 -8.92 -15.97 8.13
C THR A 126 -8.21 -16.74 7.02
N GLY A 127 -8.63 -16.59 5.76
CA GLY A 127 -8.08 -17.32 4.63
C GLY A 127 -6.57 -17.14 4.47
N GLN A 128 -5.87 -18.24 4.14
CA GLN A 128 -4.41 -18.33 4.00
C GLN A 128 -4.01 -18.87 2.63
N TYR A 129 -2.78 -18.58 2.21
CA TYR A 129 -2.20 -19.10 0.97
C TYR A 129 -3.01 -18.75 -0.29
N ASN A 130 -3.66 -17.59 -0.31
CA ASN A 130 -4.40 -17.11 -1.48
C ASN A 130 -3.53 -16.18 -2.34
N THR A 131 -3.67 -16.28 -3.66
CA THR A 131 -3.07 -15.37 -4.63
C THR A 131 -4.16 -14.68 -5.43
N ALA A 132 -4.29 -13.37 -5.32
CA ALA A 132 -5.25 -12.54 -6.03
C ALA A 132 -4.52 -11.47 -6.85
N SER A 133 -4.78 -11.43 -8.15
CA SER A 133 -4.20 -10.45 -9.08
C SER A 133 -5.27 -9.92 -10.02
N GLY A 134 -5.71 -8.68 -9.83
CA GLY A 134 -6.81 -8.05 -10.55
C GLY A 134 -7.68 -7.17 -9.65
N ASP A 135 -8.44 -6.26 -10.24
CA ASP A 135 -9.46 -5.50 -9.51
C ASP A 135 -10.50 -6.48 -8.93
N GLN A 136 -10.76 -6.38 -7.62
CA GLN A 136 -11.71 -7.21 -6.89
C GLN A 136 -11.50 -8.73 -7.00
N ALA A 137 -10.32 -9.19 -7.42
CA ALA A 137 -9.97 -10.60 -7.39
C ALA A 137 -10.04 -11.13 -5.94
N LEU A 138 -10.80 -12.21 -5.70
CA LEU A 138 -11.09 -12.75 -4.36
C LEU A 138 -11.64 -11.72 -3.34
N TYR A 139 -12.35 -10.69 -3.81
CA TYR A 139 -12.86 -9.61 -2.96
C TYR A 139 -13.61 -10.08 -1.71
N TYR A 140 -14.46 -11.10 -1.84
CA TYR A 140 -15.26 -11.68 -0.76
C TYR A 140 -14.84 -13.13 -0.46
N ASN A 141 -13.56 -13.34 -0.21
CA ASN A 141 -13.04 -14.56 0.43
C ASN A 141 -13.12 -14.37 1.95
N GLN A 142 -13.75 -15.25 2.75
CA GLN A 142 -13.76 -15.08 4.22
C GLN A 142 -12.73 -16.02 4.86
N THR A 143 -12.97 -17.33 4.70
CA THR A 143 -12.16 -18.39 5.31
C THR A 143 -11.54 -19.32 4.26
N GLY A 144 -11.69 -19.02 2.97
CA GLY A 144 -11.16 -19.86 1.88
C GLY A 144 -9.63 -19.84 1.82
N ASP A 145 -9.04 -21.02 1.63
CA ASP A 145 -7.58 -21.21 1.59
C ASP A 145 -7.13 -21.76 0.24
N PHE A 146 -5.87 -21.50 -0.13
CA PHE A 146 -5.24 -22.08 -1.33
C PHE A 146 -5.93 -21.73 -2.66
N ASN A 147 -6.53 -20.54 -2.78
CA ASN A 147 -7.16 -20.09 -4.02
C ASN A 147 -6.21 -19.23 -4.85
N THR A 148 -6.27 -19.38 -6.18
CA THR A 148 -5.56 -18.53 -7.14
C THR A 148 -6.57 -17.85 -8.04
N ALA A 149 -6.62 -16.52 -8.00
CA ALA A 149 -7.49 -15.69 -8.82
C ALA A 149 -6.66 -14.67 -9.61
N VAL A 150 -6.72 -14.72 -10.93
CA VAL A 150 -6.01 -13.82 -11.83
C VAL A 150 -6.98 -13.25 -12.86
N GLY A 151 -7.32 -11.98 -12.75
CA GLY A 151 -8.31 -11.31 -13.59
C GLY A 151 -9.22 -10.42 -12.76
N VAL A 152 -9.84 -9.44 -13.42
CA VAL A 152 -10.87 -8.60 -12.79
C VAL A 152 -12.07 -9.48 -12.42
N ASP A 153 -12.56 -9.35 -11.18
CA ASP A 153 -13.67 -10.13 -10.62
C ASP A 153 -13.46 -11.66 -10.61
N ALA A 154 -12.24 -12.15 -10.80
CA ALA A 154 -11.95 -13.59 -10.70
C ALA A 154 -12.18 -14.06 -9.24
N LEU A 155 -12.99 -15.12 -9.06
CA LEU A 155 -13.38 -15.64 -7.74
C LEU A 155 -13.91 -14.56 -6.77
N VAL A 156 -14.56 -13.51 -7.28
CA VAL A 156 -14.97 -12.34 -6.47
C VAL A 156 -15.80 -12.71 -5.24
N THR A 157 -16.60 -13.78 -5.29
CA THR A 157 -17.35 -14.31 -4.14
C THR A 157 -16.94 -15.73 -3.78
N ASN A 158 -15.99 -15.91 -2.86
CA ASN A 158 -15.50 -17.23 -2.44
C ASN A 158 -15.44 -17.38 -0.89
N PRO A 159 -16.57 -17.28 -0.17
CA PRO A 159 -16.53 -17.14 1.30
C PRO A 159 -15.84 -18.31 2.01
N HIS A 160 -15.96 -19.55 1.52
CA HIS A 160 -15.40 -20.76 2.15
C HIS A 160 -14.70 -21.72 1.18
N GLY A 161 -14.64 -21.42 -0.13
CA GLY A 161 -14.09 -22.34 -1.11
C GLY A 161 -12.56 -22.42 -1.01
N ALA A 162 -12.02 -23.58 -1.35
CA ALA A 162 -10.59 -23.85 -1.25
C ALA A 162 -10.06 -24.55 -2.50
N TYR A 163 -8.78 -24.39 -2.78
CA TYR A 163 -8.11 -25.03 -3.93
C TYR A 163 -8.70 -24.67 -5.29
N ASN A 164 -9.31 -23.50 -5.44
CA ASN A 164 -9.86 -23.05 -6.72
C ASN A 164 -8.81 -22.24 -7.50
N THR A 165 -8.76 -22.47 -8.81
CA THR A 165 -7.95 -21.69 -9.76
C THR A 165 -8.87 -21.01 -10.75
N ALA A 166 -8.91 -19.68 -10.75
CA ALA A 166 -9.65 -18.86 -11.70
C ALA A 166 -8.70 -17.91 -12.43
N ILE A 167 -8.66 -18.00 -13.76
CA ILE A 167 -7.82 -17.14 -14.60
C ILE A 167 -8.69 -16.57 -15.72
N GLY A 168 -8.96 -15.27 -15.68
CA GLY A 168 -9.81 -14.57 -16.65
C GLY A 168 -10.76 -13.58 -15.98
N TYR A 169 -11.28 -12.63 -16.76
CA TYR A 169 -12.33 -11.72 -16.28
C TYR A 169 -13.55 -12.53 -15.85
N ASN A 170 -14.02 -12.35 -14.62
CA ASN A 170 -15.22 -12.99 -14.08
C ASN A 170 -15.17 -14.55 -14.14
N ALA A 171 -13.96 -15.14 -14.16
CA ALA A 171 -13.81 -16.60 -14.04
C ALA A 171 -14.20 -17.03 -12.61
N LEU A 172 -15.12 -17.99 -12.48
CA LEU A 172 -15.77 -18.35 -11.20
C LEU A 172 -16.38 -17.14 -10.47
N GLY A 173 -16.79 -16.08 -11.18
CA GLY A 173 -17.10 -14.80 -10.56
C GLY A 173 -18.54 -14.63 -10.05
N ARG A 174 -19.43 -15.61 -10.18
CA ARG A 174 -20.78 -15.49 -9.61
C ARG A 174 -21.25 -16.75 -8.90
N LEU A 175 -20.81 -16.89 -7.66
CA LEU A 175 -21.31 -17.91 -6.76
C LEU A 175 -22.49 -17.33 -5.96
N LEU A 176 -23.70 -17.33 -6.54
CA LEU A 176 -24.90 -16.84 -5.86
C LEU A 176 -25.17 -17.63 -4.57
N GLY A 177 -24.87 -16.99 -3.45
CA GLY A 177 -25.52 -17.16 -2.14
C GLY A 177 -26.02 -18.55 -1.79
N ARG A 178 -25.11 -19.42 -1.32
CA ARG A 178 -25.31 -20.42 -0.26
C ARG A 178 -24.01 -21.20 -0.07
N GLN A 179 -23.26 -20.90 0.99
CA GLN A 179 -22.30 -21.83 1.61
C GLN A 179 -21.46 -22.65 0.59
N ASN A 180 -20.88 -21.98 -0.41
CA ASN A 180 -20.18 -22.69 -1.47
C ASN A 180 -18.86 -23.24 -0.92
N ASN A 181 -18.87 -24.54 -0.64
CA ASN A 181 -17.69 -25.35 -0.33
C ASN A 181 -16.99 -25.74 -1.64
N ASP A 182 -16.92 -24.82 -2.61
CA ASP A 182 -16.35 -25.08 -3.92
C ASP A 182 -14.89 -25.47 -3.74
N TYR A 183 -14.61 -26.69 -4.16
CA TYR A 183 -13.35 -27.35 -3.87
C TYR A 183 -12.72 -27.84 -5.17
N GLY A 184 -11.51 -27.37 -5.46
CA GLY A 184 -10.71 -27.93 -6.55
C GLY A 184 -11.17 -27.54 -7.96
N ASN A 185 -11.90 -26.44 -8.15
CA ASN A 185 -12.33 -26.03 -9.48
C ASN A 185 -11.22 -25.31 -10.24
N THR A 186 -11.11 -25.58 -11.54
CA THR A 186 -10.20 -24.90 -12.46
C THR A 186 -10.98 -24.22 -13.59
N ALA A 187 -10.97 -22.89 -13.60
CA ALA A 187 -11.60 -22.06 -14.63
C ALA A 187 -10.54 -21.20 -15.33
N VAL A 188 -10.39 -21.36 -16.64
CA VAL A 188 -9.43 -20.58 -17.43
C VAL A 188 -10.14 -20.01 -18.67
N GLY A 189 -10.35 -18.70 -18.67
CA GLY A 189 -11.05 -17.96 -19.72
C GLY A 189 -12.03 -16.95 -19.14
N GLN A 190 -12.36 -15.90 -19.90
CA GLN A 190 -13.36 -14.93 -19.45
C GLN A 190 -14.70 -15.65 -19.27
N GLY A 191 -15.32 -15.49 -18.10
CA GLY A 191 -16.63 -16.08 -17.76
C GLY A 191 -16.65 -17.61 -17.59
N ALA A 192 -15.49 -18.28 -17.62
CA ALA A 192 -15.43 -19.73 -17.40
C ALA A 192 -15.97 -20.09 -16.00
N LEU A 193 -16.90 -21.05 -15.94
CA LEU A 193 -17.62 -21.46 -14.72
C LEU A 193 -18.28 -20.29 -13.96
N SER A 194 -18.61 -19.18 -14.63
CA SER A 194 -19.15 -17.99 -13.96
C SER A 194 -20.47 -18.23 -13.25
N ASP A 195 -21.29 -19.17 -13.74
CA ASP A 195 -22.57 -19.56 -13.17
C ASP A 195 -22.54 -20.94 -12.49
N LEU A 196 -21.37 -21.42 -12.06
CA LEU A 196 -21.26 -22.71 -11.39
C LEU A 196 -22.08 -22.71 -10.09
N ILE A 197 -23.02 -23.65 -9.99
CA ILE A 197 -23.85 -23.87 -8.80
C ILE A 197 -23.49 -25.25 -8.25
N TRP A 198 -22.70 -25.32 -7.17
CA TRP A 198 -22.30 -26.56 -6.48
C TRP A 198 -21.42 -27.51 -7.32
N GLY A 199 -20.29 -27.01 -7.83
CA GLY A 199 -19.31 -27.83 -8.51
C GLY A 199 -18.06 -28.05 -7.66
N ASN A 200 -17.65 -29.30 -7.52
CA ASN A 200 -16.33 -29.65 -7.00
C ASN A 200 -15.53 -30.33 -8.11
N ASN A 201 -14.23 -30.07 -8.17
CA ASN A 201 -13.32 -30.65 -9.16
C ASN A 201 -13.75 -30.40 -10.62
N CYS A 202 -14.46 -29.29 -10.87
CA CYS A 202 -14.89 -28.93 -12.21
C CYS A 202 -13.74 -28.26 -12.96
N THR A 203 -13.51 -28.64 -14.22
CA THR A 203 -12.54 -27.98 -15.09
C THR A 203 -13.24 -27.39 -16.30
N ALA A 204 -13.08 -26.09 -16.53
CA ALA A 204 -13.49 -25.44 -17.76
C ALA A 204 -12.37 -24.54 -18.29
N ILE A 205 -12.12 -24.65 -19.60
CA ILE A 205 -11.12 -23.87 -20.31
C ILE A 205 -11.78 -23.34 -21.57
N GLY A 206 -11.81 -22.01 -21.72
CA GLY A 206 -12.44 -21.33 -22.84
C GLY A 206 -13.23 -20.10 -22.38
N ASN A 207 -13.59 -19.25 -23.34
CA ASN A 207 -14.47 -18.11 -23.10
C ASN A 207 -15.90 -18.59 -22.85
N ASP A 208 -16.50 -18.15 -21.75
CA ASP A 208 -17.82 -18.55 -21.25
C ASP A 208 -18.00 -20.08 -21.23
N ALA A 209 -16.90 -20.80 -20.96
CA ALA A 209 -16.92 -22.24 -20.91
C ALA A 209 -17.63 -22.73 -19.64
N ASP A 210 -18.71 -23.49 -19.84
CA ASP A 210 -19.40 -24.25 -18.80
C ASP A 210 -18.85 -25.68 -18.67
N VAL A 211 -19.29 -26.39 -17.63
CA VAL A 211 -18.72 -27.64 -17.10
C VAL A 211 -18.36 -28.67 -18.19
N ASN A 212 -17.06 -28.97 -18.36
CA ASN A 212 -16.60 -30.19 -19.02
C ASN A 212 -16.42 -31.27 -17.93
N VAL A 213 -17.42 -32.15 -17.77
CA VAL A 213 -17.35 -33.26 -16.81
C VAL A 213 -16.34 -34.30 -17.30
N ILE A 214 -15.16 -34.36 -16.68
CA ILE A 214 -14.35 -35.57 -16.65
C ILE A 214 -13.93 -35.81 -15.19
N SER A 215 -14.78 -36.54 -14.45
CA SER A 215 -14.32 -37.35 -13.32
C SER A 215 -14.11 -38.77 -13.83
N ILE A 216 -12.85 -39.21 -13.92
CA ILE A 216 -12.51 -40.65 -14.03
C ILE A 216 -12.24 -41.19 -12.63
#